data_AF-A0A0A9D2D0-F1
#
_entry.id   AF-A0A0A9D2D0-F1
#
_cell.length_a   1.000
_cell.length_b   1.000
_cell.length_c   1.000
_cell.angle_alpha   90.00
_cell.angle_beta   90.00
_cell.angle_gamma   90.00
#
_symmetry.space_group_name_H-M   'P 1'
#
loop_
_entity.id
_entity.type
_entity.pdbx_description
1 polymer ?
#
loop_
_entity_poly.entity_id
_entity_poly.type
_entity_poly.pdbx_seq_one_letter_code
_entity_poly.pdbx_strand_id
1 'polypeptide(L)'
;MAVAGGGEAERVAALLREITWEGGFAFVASAEKAAAAGDLRAAEAAREMAWEQLHSGPWSEVGAAWRDAYALACLHVARLRARADRPAALRALDMGLIMGGSLLRADLEAAIARISADPCGGGGAAEAVDEEDVRWREGLDKNHDIADALKILPAQSLSCKKVERQSCISLEEFICNYFLRESPVIISGAIDHWPARTKWKDIKYLKKIAGDRTVPVEVNASLYNRC
;
A
#
# COMPACT_ATOMS: atom_id res chain seq x y z
N MET A 1 -19.63 -7.07 22.67
CA MET A 1 -18.70 -7.20 23.81
C MET A 1 -17.77 -8.38 23.55
N ALA A 2 -16.46 -8.09 23.49
CA ALA A 2 -15.27 -8.96 23.61
C ALA A 2 -15.24 -10.36 22.94
N VAL A 3 -14.71 -10.46 21.71
CA VAL A 3 -14.13 -11.74 21.17
C VAL A 3 -12.85 -11.52 20.32
N ALA A 4 -12.35 -10.30 20.10
CA ALA A 4 -11.18 -10.10 19.23
C ALA A 4 -9.81 -10.27 19.94
N GLY A 5 -9.74 -10.17 21.28
CA GLY A 5 -8.46 -10.07 21.99
C GLY A 5 -7.71 -11.40 22.22
N GLY A 6 -8.43 -12.53 22.31
CA GLY A 6 -7.82 -13.82 22.66
C GLY A 6 -6.90 -14.36 21.57
N GLY A 7 -7.31 -14.23 20.30
CA GLY A 7 -6.54 -14.74 19.17
C GLY A 7 -5.34 -13.87 18.78
N GLU A 8 -5.36 -12.55 19.03
CA GLU A 8 -4.19 -11.69 18.82
C GLU A 8 -3.07 -12.07 19.80
N ALA A 9 -3.38 -12.15 21.09
CA ALA A 9 -2.37 -12.41 22.13
C ALA A 9 -1.67 -13.77 21.93
N GLU A 10 -2.41 -14.82 21.55
CA GLU A 10 -1.84 -16.14 21.28
C GLU A 10 -0.92 -16.13 20.05
N ARG A 11 -1.34 -15.50 18.95
CA ARG A 11 -0.52 -15.32 17.74
C ARG A 11 0.76 -14.54 18.04
N VAL A 12 0.66 -13.45 18.79
CA VAL A 12 1.81 -12.64 19.21
C VAL A 12 2.75 -13.44 20.10
N ALA A 13 2.23 -14.20 21.07
CA ALA A 13 3.06 -15.03 21.93
C ALA A 13 3.80 -16.13 21.15
N ALA A 14 3.17 -16.73 20.13
CA ALA A 14 3.82 -17.69 19.24
C ALA A 14 4.94 -17.03 18.42
N LEU A 15 4.66 -15.88 17.83
CA LEU A 15 5.64 -15.09 17.08
C LEU A 15 6.85 -14.70 17.93
N LEU A 16 6.65 -14.21 19.15
CA LEU A 16 7.76 -13.81 20.02
C LEU A 16 8.64 -15.01 20.41
N ARG A 17 8.07 -16.21 20.60
CA ARG A 17 8.85 -17.44 20.81
C ARG A 17 9.70 -17.80 19.59
N GLU A 18 9.13 -17.67 18.39
CA GLU A 18 9.84 -17.94 17.13
C GLU A 18 11.00 -16.95 16.93
N ILE A 19 10.76 -15.66 17.10
CA ILE A 19 11.80 -14.62 17.03
C ILE A 19 12.90 -14.84 18.08
N THR A 20 12.53 -15.29 19.28
CA THR A 20 13.50 -15.69 20.32
C THR A 20 14.41 -16.82 19.82
N TRP A 21 13.84 -17.80 19.12
CA TRP A 21 14.58 -18.94 18.57
C TRP A 21 15.56 -18.52 17.46
N GLU A 22 15.21 -17.49 16.69
CA GLU A 22 16.08 -16.86 15.70
C GLU A 22 17.11 -15.88 16.29
N GLY A 23 17.16 -15.73 17.62
CA GLY A 23 18.12 -14.88 18.32
C GLY A 23 17.67 -13.42 18.51
N GLY A 24 16.42 -13.09 18.22
CA GLY A 24 15.84 -11.75 18.33
C GLY A 24 15.49 -11.31 19.77
N PHE A 25 16.29 -11.66 20.78
CA PHE A 25 16.00 -11.38 22.19
C PHE A 25 15.78 -9.88 22.48
N ALA A 26 16.58 -9.00 21.87
CA ALA A 26 16.45 -7.56 22.03
C ALA A 26 15.13 -7.01 21.45
N PHE A 27 14.70 -7.56 20.31
CA PHE A 27 13.40 -7.27 19.72
C PHE A 27 12.28 -7.68 20.68
N VAL A 28 12.30 -8.91 21.18
CA VAL A 28 11.25 -9.44 22.07
C VAL A 28 11.11 -8.60 23.33
N ALA A 29 12.23 -8.30 24.01
CA ALA A 29 12.22 -7.45 25.20
C ALA A 29 11.64 -6.05 24.92
N SER A 30 11.94 -5.48 23.75
CA SER A 30 11.45 -4.16 23.35
C SER A 30 9.96 -4.18 22.99
N ALA A 31 9.49 -5.22 22.30
CA ALA A 31 8.08 -5.43 21.96
C ALA A 31 7.23 -5.66 23.22
N GLU A 32 7.70 -6.48 24.15
CA GLU A 32 7.02 -6.72 25.43
C GLU A 32 6.95 -5.45 26.28
N LYS A 33 8.05 -4.67 26.34
CA LYS A 33 8.07 -3.38 27.04
C LYS A 33 7.11 -2.37 26.40
N ALA A 34 7.03 -2.33 25.07
CA ALA A 34 6.07 -1.51 24.36
C ALA A 34 4.62 -1.90 24.69
N ALA A 35 4.32 -3.20 24.75
CA ALA A 35 2.98 -3.70 25.05
C ALA A 35 2.57 -3.50 26.52
N ALA A 36 3.47 -3.79 27.48
CA ALA A 36 3.16 -3.78 28.90
C ALA A 36 3.25 -2.38 29.53
N ALA A 37 4.27 -1.60 29.17
CA ALA A 37 4.51 -0.27 29.75
C ALA A 37 4.00 0.87 28.88
N GLY A 38 3.53 0.58 27.66
CA GLY A 38 3.14 1.63 26.70
C GLY A 38 4.32 2.50 26.27
N ASP A 39 5.53 1.96 26.28
CA ASP A 39 6.76 2.72 25.99
C ASP A 39 6.95 2.91 24.48
N LEU A 40 6.73 4.14 24.00
CA LEU A 40 6.89 4.49 22.59
C LEU A 40 8.33 4.28 22.09
N ARG A 41 9.33 4.57 22.92
CA ARG A 41 10.74 4.38 22.52
C ARG A 41 11.06 2.91 22.33
N ALA A 42 10.48 2.04 23.17
CA ALA A 42 10.61 0.61 23.01
C ALA A 42 9.92 0.09 21.74
N ALA A 43 8.74 0.63 21.41
CA ALA A 43 8.02 0.29 20.18
C ALA A 43 8.81 0.70 18.92
N GLU A 44 9.41 1.89 18.94
CA GLU A 44 10.25 2.40 17.86
C GLU A 44 11.54 1.58 17.71
N ALA A 45 12.21 1.26 18.83
CA ALA A 45 13.38 0.39 18.81
C ALA A 45 13.05 -0.99 18.22
N ALA A 46 11.93 -1.60 18.62
CA ALA A 46 11.45 -2.85 18.05
C ALA A 46 11.23 -2.76 16.53
N ARG A 47 10.66 -1.64 16.05
CA ARG A 47 10.41 -1.40 14.63
C ARG A 47 11.71 -1.27 13.84
N GLU A 48 12.68 -0.52 14.35
CA GLU A 48 13.99 -0.35 13.69
C GLU A 48 14.78 -1.66 13.64
N MET A 49 14.81 -2.44 14.73
CA MET A 49 15.47 -3.76 14.71
C MET A 49 14.84 -4.70 13.69
N ALA A 50 13.51 -4.77 13.64
CA ALA A 50 12.83 -5.58 12.62
C ALA A 50 13.11 -5.04 11.21
N TRP A 51 13.09 -3.71 11.01
CA TRP A 51 13.43 -3.08 9.74
C TRP A 51 14.82 -3.48 9.24
N GLU A 52 15.83 -3.47 10.10
CA GLU A 52 17.19 -3.92 9.77
C GLU A 52 17.20 -5.37 9.28
N GLN A 53 16.46 -6.27 9.95
CA GLN A 53 16.35 -7.67 9.53
C GLN A 53 15.69 -7.81 8.15
N LEU A 54 14.65 -7.02 7.87
CA LEU A 54 13.97 -6.98 6.56
C LEU A 54 14.89 -6.53 5.42
N HIS A 55 15.93 -5.74 5.72
CA HIS A 55 16.84 -5.15 4.74
C HIS A 55 18.26 -5.73 4.79
N SER A 56 18.45 -6.85 5.50
CA SER A 56 19.76 -7.51 5.61
C SER A 56 20.11 -8.36 4.38
N GLY A 57 19.17 -8.60 3.47
CA GLY A 57 19.39 -9.44 2.29
C GLY A 57 18.24 -9.37 1.28
N PRO A 58 18.23 -10.24 0.25
CA PRO A 58 17.14 -10.32 -0.72
C PRO A 58 15.80 -10.57 -0.04
N TRP A 59 14.74 -9.88 -0.48
CA TRP A 59 13.41 -9.99 0.14
C TRP A 59 12.91 -11.44 0.23
N SER A 60 13.20 -12.26 -0.79
CA SER A 60 12.82 -13.68 -0.84
C SER A 60 13.42 -14.53 0.29
N GLU A 61 14.53 -14.11 0.88
CA GLU A 61 15.24 -14.82 1.94
C GLU A 61 14.87 -14.31 3.34
N VAL A 62 14.14 -13.20 3.44
CA VAL A 62 13.66 -12.66 4.71
C VAL A 62 12.65 -13.63 5.33
N GLY A 63 12.96 -14.10 6.55
CA GLY A 63 12.10 -15.01 7.31
C GLY A 63 10.70 -14.45 7.56
N ALA A 64 9.68 -15.31 7.48
CA ALA A 64 8.28 -14.91 7.68
C ALA A 64 8.06 -14.29 9.07
N ALA A 65 8.70 -14.86 10.10
CA ALA A 65 8.66 -14.35 11.46
C ALA A 65 9.11 -12.89 11.55
N TRP A 66 10.21 -12.50 10.90
CA TRP A 66 10.67 -11.10 10.93
C TRP A 66 9.72 -10.14 10.23
N ARG A 67 9.04 -10.58 9.16
CA ARG A 67 7.98 -9.77 8.51
C ARG A 67 6.80 -9.57 9.47
N ASP A 68 6.39 -10.61 10.18
CA ASP A 68 5.33 -10.52 11.19
C ASP A 68 5.77 -9.70 12.42
N ALA A 69 7.04 -9.77 12.81
CA ALA A 69 7.64 -8.96 13.86
C ALA A 69 7.64 -7.46 13.50
N TYR A 70 7.94 -7.13 12.25
CA TYR A 70 7.81 -5.76 11.74
C TYR A 70 6.36 -5.27 11.79
N ALA A 71 5.40 -6.11 11.37
CA ALA A 71 3.97 -5.80 11.47
C ALA A 71 3.54 -5.53 12.92
N LEU A 72 3.99 -6.35 13.87
CA LEU A 72 3.73 -6.18 15.30
C LEU A 72 4.29 -4.86 15.84
N ALA A 73 5.54 -4.54 15.50
CA ALA A 73 6.17 -3.30 15.95
C ALA A 73 5.46 -2.06 15.40
N CYS A 74 5.07 -2.08 14.11
CA CYS A 74 4.26 -1.05 13.49
C CYS A 74 2.89 -0.87 14.19
N LEU A 75 2.24 -1.97 14.57
CA LEU A 75 0.99 -1.94 15.32
C LEU A 75 1.16 -1.31 16.71
N HIS A 76 2.25 -1.62 17.43
CA HIS A 76 2.56 -1.00 18.71
C HIS A 76 2.83 0.51 18.59
N VAL A 77 3.67 0.91 17.63
CA VAL A 77 3.96 2.33 17.35
C VAL A 77 2.66 3.08 17.05
N ALA A 78 1.81 2.51 16.20
CA ALA A 78 0.54 3.13 15.83
C ALA A 78 -0.41 3.29 17.01
N ARG A 79 -0.56 2.25 17.86
CA ARG A 79 -1.41 2.31 19.07
C ARG A 79 -0.98 3.42 20.02
N LEU A 80 0.33 3.62 20.19
CA LEU A 80 0.88 4.63 21.09
C LEU A 80 0.85 6.05 20.48
N ARG A 81 0.95 6.18 19.16
CA ARG A 81 0.88 7.47 18.45
C ARG A 81 -0.54 7.90 18.08
N ALA A 82 -1.53 7.00 18.09
CA ALA A 82 -2.87 7.24 17.55
C ALA A 82 -3.55 8.54 18.05
N ARG A 83 -3.33 8.93 19.30
CA ARG A 83 -3.92 10.14 19.90
C ARG A 83 -3.06 11.40 19.76
N ALA A 84 -1.74 11.25 19.65
CA ALA A 84 -0.79 12.36 19.63
C ALA A 84 -0.42 12.80 18.21
N ASP A 85 -0.24 11.83 17.31
CA ASP A 85 0.18 12.04 15.93
C ASP A 85 -0.50 10.99 15.03
N ARG A 86 -1.75 11.29 14.67
CA ARG A 86 -2.59 10.45 13.82
C ARG A 86 -1.93 10.17 12.46
N PRO A 87 -1.37 11.17 11.73
CA PRO A 87 -0.67 10.89 10.48
C PRO A 87 0.49 9.91 10.65
N ALA A 88 1.32 10.05 11.69
CA ALA A 88 2.40 9.09 11.92
C ALA A 88 1.89 7.70 12.30
N ALA A 89 0.78 7.60 13.04
CA ALA A 89 0.16 6.32 13.35
C ALA A 89 -0.35 5.62 12.08
N LEU A 90 -1.01 6.34 11.17
CA LEU A 90 -1.44 5.80 9.89
C LEU A 90 -0.25 5.36 9.02
N ARG A 91 0.80 6.19 8.93
CA ARG A 91 2.04 5.81 8.22
C ARG A 91 2.66 4.52 8.78
N ALA A 92 2.71 4.37 10.11
CA ALA A 92 3.23 3.15 10.73
C ALA A 92 2.38 1.92 10.36
N LEU A 93 1.05 2.03 10.39
CA LEU A 93 0.16 0.92 10.00
C LEU A 93 0.28 0.58 8.51
N ASP A 94 0.36 1.58 7.64
CA ASP A 94 0.53 1.37 6.20
C ASP A 94 1.86 0.69 5.90
N MET A 95 2.95 1.12 6.55
CA MET A 95 4.24 0.44 6.45
C MET A 95 4.16 -1.02 6.92
N GLY A 96 3.43 -1.28 8.00
CA GLY A 96 3.13 -2.65 8.45
C GLY A 96 2.35 -3.48 7.42
N LEU A 97 1.44 -2.88 6.64
CA LEU A 97 0.70 -3.59 5.58
C LEU A 97 1.52 -3.84 4.32
N ILE A 98 2.44 -2.92 3.99
CA ILE A 98 3.30 -2.97 2.80
C ILE A 98 4.47 -3.94 3.03
N MET A 99 5.15 -3.83 4.17
CA MET A 99 6.38 -4.58 4.47
C MET A 99 6.15 -5.73 5.46
N GLY A 100 5.04 -5.76 6.18
CA GLY A 100 4.78 -6.79 7.18
C GLY A 100 4.26 -8.11 6.60
N GLY A 101 4.30 -9.14 7.43
CA GLY A 101 3.71 -10.44 7.13
C GLY A 101 2.19 -10.44 7.29
N SER A 102 1.57 -11.60 7.04
CA SER A 102 0.10 -11.72 7.04
C SER A 102 -0.48 -12.01 8.42
N LEU A 103 0.32 -12.39 9.42
CA LEU A 103 -0.16 -12.86 10.73
C LEU A 103 -1.05 -11.85 11.43
N LEU A 104 -0.69 -10.55 11.33
CA LEU A 104 -1.37 -9.43 11.99
C LEU A 104 -2.06 -8.48 11.01
N ARG A 105 -2.27 -8.91 9.75
CA ARG A 105 -2.89 -8.07 8.71
C ARG A 105 -4.28 -7.57 9.11
N ALA A 106 -5.13 -8.45 9.62
CA ALA A 106 -6.47 -8.09 10.09
C ALA A 106 -6.42 -7.10 11.27
N ASP A 107 -5.43 -7.23 12.15
CA ASP A 107 -5.25 -6.37 13.32
C ASP A 107 -4.78 -4.96 12.92
N LEU A 108 -3.90 -4.86 11.91
CA LEU A 108 -3.48 -3.61 11.27
C LEU A 108 -4.65 -2.92 10.56
N GLU A 109 -5.43 -3.65 9.73
CA GLU A 109 -6.60 -3.13 9.03
C GLU A 109 -7.67 -2.62 10.02
N ALA A 110 -7.92 -3.38 11.10
CA ALA A 110 -8.82 -2.95 12.16
C ALA A 110 -8.30 -1.69 12.88
N ALA A 111 -6.99 -1.56 13.09
CA ALA A 111 -6.39 -0.35 13.66
C ALA A 111 -6.55 0.86 12.75
N ILE A 112 -6.32 0.69 11.44
CA ILE A 112 -6.58 1.69 10.41
C ILE A 112 -8.05 2.14 10.47
N ALA A 113 -8.99 1.20 10.47
CA ALA A 113 -10.42 1.52 10.49
C ALA A 113 -10.81 2.32 11.73
N ARG A 114 -10.26 1.95 12.90
CA ARG A 114 -10.47 2.68 14.16
C ARG A 114 -9.92 4.10 14.10
N ILE A 115 -8.68 4.26 13.62
CA ILE A 115 -8.08 5.59 13.48
C ILE A 115 -8.94 6.39 12.49
N SER A 116 -9.14 5.90 11.27
CA SER A 116 -9.95 6.55 10.23
C SER A 116 -11.35 6.96 10.68
N ALA A 117 -12.00 6.20 11.55
CA ALA A 117 -13.33 6.51 12.09
C ALA A 117 -13.35 7.60 13.17
N ASP A 118 -12.23 7.86 13.86
CA ASP A 118 -12.14 8.83 14.96
C ASP A 118 -11.98 10.26 14.38
N PRO A 119 -12.99 11.14 14.49
CA PRO A 119 -12.94 12.48 13.91
C PRO A 119 -12.25 13.45 14.88
N CYS A 120 -10.98 13.22 15.19
CA CYS A 120 -10.18 14.17 15.96
C CYS A 120 -9.37 15.09 15.04
N GLY A 121 -9.80 16.36 14.97
CA GLY A 121 -8.98 17.49 14.53
C GLY A 121 -9.30 18.02 13.13
N GLY A 122 -10.42 18.72 12.99
CA GLY A 122 -10.58 19.69 11.90
C GLY A 122 -9.53 20.79 12.02
N GLY A 123 -8.80 21.07 10.94
CA GLY A 123 -7.76 22.09 10.93
C GLY A 123 -7.16 22.32 9.55
N GLY A 124 -7.83 23.18 8.76
CA GLY A 124 -7.17 24.10 7.83
C GLY A 124 -6.44 23.53 6.61
N ALA A 125 -7.17 23.22 5.55
CA ALA A 125 -6.61 23.17 4.19
C ALA A 125 -7.65 23.66 3.16
N ALA A 126 -8.38 24.73 3.48
CA ALA A 126 -9.44 25.23 2.60
C ALA A 126 -8.98 26.27 1.56
N GLU A 127 -7.75 26.80 1.64
CA GLU A 127 -7.32 27.91 0.78
C GLU A 127 -6.20 27.57 -0.23
N ALA A 128 -5.48 26.44 -0.09
CA ALA A 128 -4.45 26.01 -1.05
C ALA A 128 -4.99 25.11 -2.19
N VAL A 129 -6.28 24.77 -2.15
CA VAL A 129 -6.86 23.70 -2.97
C VAL A 129 -7.07 24.12 -4.43
N ASP A 130 -7.34 25.41 -4.68
CA ASP A 130 -7.72 25.88 -6.02
C ASP A 130 -6.54 25.96 -7.00
N GLU A 131 -5.34 26.36 -6.57
CA GLU A 131 -4.16 26.40 -7.45
C GLU A 131 -3.65 25.01 -7.82
N GLU A 132 -3.66 24.09 -6.86
CA GLU A 132 -3.22 22.71 -7.07
C GLU A 132 -4.18 21.96 -8.01
N ASP A 133 -5.50 22.16 -7.84
CA ASP A 133 -6.52 21.58 -8.72
C ASP A 133 -6.40 22.04 -10.18
N VAL A 134 -6.04 23.31 -10.40
CA VAL A 134 -5.81 23.85 -11.75
C VAL A 134 -4.58 23.18 -12.37
N ARG A 135 -3.48 23.06 -11.63
CA ARG A 135 -2.27 22.35 -12.10
C ARG A 135 -2.54 20.89 -12.46
N TRP A 136 -3.35 20.18 -11.67
CA TRP A 136 -3.72 18.79 -11.96
C TRP A 136 -4.59 18.67 -13.21
N ARG A 137 -5.59 19.55 -13.38
CA ARG A 137 -6.40 19.58 -14.63
C ARG A 137 -5.53 19.83 -15.85
N GLU A 138 -4.66 20.82 -15.80
CA GLU A 138 -3.75 21.12 -16.91
C GLU A 138 -2.81 19.95 -17.24
N GLY A 139 -2.30 19.22 -16.22
CA GLY A 139 -1.45 18.06 -16.41
C GLY A 139 -2.18 16.87 -17.06
N LEU A 140 -3.44 16.63 -16.67
CA LEU A 140 -4.28 15.60 -17.27
C LEU A 140 -4.63 15.92 -18.73
N ASP A 141 -4.87 17.19 -19.05
CA ASP A 141 -5.19 17.62 -20.41
C ASP A 141 -3.97 17.58 -21.35
N LYS A 142 -2.76 17.86 -20.83
CA LYS A 142 -1.50 17.79 -21.60
C LYS A 142 -1.06 16.35 -21.93
N ASN A 143 -1.45 15.36 -21.14
CA ASN A 143 -1.06 13.95 -21.33
C ASN A 143 -1.78 13.21 -22.47
N HIS A 144 -2.57 13.91 -23.29
CA HIS A 144 -3.32 13.29 -24.39
C HIS A 144 -2.65 13.38 -25.78
N ASP A 145 -1.52 14.08 -25.93
CA ASP A 145 -0.89 14.18 -27.25
C ASP A 145 -0.02 12.94 -27.56
N ILE A 146 -0.51 12.09 -28.46
CA ILE A 146 0.21 10.92 -28.99
C ILE A 146 1.55 11.36 -29.62
N ALA A 147 1.61 12.55 -30.21
CA ALA A 147 2.84 13.07 -30.82
C ALA A 147 3.94 13.31 -29.78
N ASP A 148 3.58 13.69 -28.54
CA ASP A 148 4.53 13.85 -27.45
C ASP A 148 4.95 12.52 -26.86
N ALA A 149 4.02 11.57 -26.73
CA ALA A 149 4.35 10.20 -26.30
C ALA A 149 5.35 9.52 -27.26
N LEU A 150 5.19 9.71 -28.58
CA LEU A 150 6.09 9.15 -29.60
C LEU A 150 7.53 9.67 -29.50
N LYS A 151 7.76 10.86 -28.94
CA LYS A 151 9.11 11.41 -28.73
C LYS A 151 9.86 10.71 -27.58
N ILE A 152 9.13 10.11 -26.65
CA ILE A 152 9.67 9.50 -25.43
C ILE A 152 9.85 7.99 -25.61
N LEU A 153 9.06 7.37 -26.49
CA LEU A 153 9.10 5.93 -26.70
C LEU A 153 10.36 5.49 -27.46
N PRO A 154 11.03 4.39 -27.05
CA PRO A 154 12.10 3.80 -27.83
C PRO A 154 11.68 3.50 -29.28
N ALA A 155 12.66 3.54 -30.20
CA ALA A 155 12.41 3.17 -31.59
C ALA A 155 11.75 1.78 -31.66
N GLN A 156 10.76 1.63 -32.55
CA GLN A 156 9.98 0.40 -32.74
C GLN A 156 9.03 0.00 -31.58
N SER A 157 8.83 0.82 -30.55
CA SER A 157 7.88 0.50 -29.46
C SER A 157 6.44 0.22 -29.93
N LEU A 158 6.04 0.78 -31.08
CA LEU A 158 4.72 0.57 -31.70
C LEU A 158 4.78 -0.29 -32.97
N SER A 159 5.87 -1.05 -33.17
CA SER A 159 6.05 -1.92 -34.35
C SER A 159 5.26 -3.23 -34.28
N CYS A 160 4.66 -3.54 -33.13
CA CYS A 160 3.88 -4.76 -32.93
C CYS A 160 2.53 -4.70 -33.65
N LYS A 161 1.93 -5.88 -33.88
CA LYS A 161 0.60 -5.97 -34.47
C LYS A 161 -0.42 -5.27 -33.58
N LYS A 162 -1.28 -4.45 -34.17
CA LYS A 162 -2.39 -3.80 -33.47
C LYS A 162 -3.27 -4.88 -32.83
N VAL A 163 -3.48 -4.74 -31.52
CA VAL A 163 -4.34 -5.66 -30.75
C VAL A 163 -5.79 -5.50 -31.20
N GLU A 164 -6.47 -6.62 -31.42
CA GLU A 164 -7.87 -6.66 -31.80
C GLU A 164 -8.76 -6.06 -30.70
N ARG A 165 -9.86 -5.41 -31.10
CA ARG A 165 -10.82 -4.80 -30.18
C ARG A 165 -12.19 -5.39 -30.40
N GLN A 166 -12.78 -5.97 -29.36
CA GLN A 166 -14.10 -6.59 -29.38
C GLN A 166 -15.03 -5.93 -28.36
N SER A 167 -16.30 -5.76 -28.71
CA SER A 167 -17.36 -5.29 -27.80
C SER A 167 -18.36 -6.42 -27.56
N CYS A 168 -18.84 -6.58 -26.33
CA CYS A 168 -19.87 -7.58 -25.99
C CYS A 168 -19.47 -9.03 -26.34
N ILE A 169 -18.21 -9.38 -26.17
CA ILE A 169 -17.70 -10.76 -26.37
C ILE A 169 -18.35 -11.72 -25.36
N SER A 170 -18.78 -12.90 -25.81
CA SER A 170 -19.27 -13.94 -24.89
C SER A 170 -18.10 -14.58 -24.12
N LEU A 171 -18.38 -15.22 -22.99
CA LEU A 171 -17.34 -15.90 -22.23
C LEU A 171 -16.73 -17.05 -23.05
N GLU A 172 -17.57 -17.80 -23.76
CA GLU A 172 -17.16 -18.91 -24.63
C GLU A 172 -16.28 -18.41 -25.77
N GLU A 173 -16.67 -17.31 -26.42
CA GLU A 173 -15.89 -16.71 -27.50
C GLU A 173 -14.54 -16.20 -26.99
N PHE A 174 -14.53 -15.54 -25.82
CA PHE A 174 -13.29 -15.11 -25.17
C PHE A 174 -12.36 -16.29 -24.88
N ILE A 175 -12.90 -17.38 -24.32
CA ILE A 175 -12.12 -18.57 -23.95
C ILE A 175 -11.53 -19.24 -25.20
N CYS A 176 -12.36 -19.54 -26.20
CA CYS A 176 -11.94 -20.29 -27.38
C CYS A 176 -11.00 -19.50 -28.29
N ASN A 177 -11.27 -18.20 -28.47
CA ASN A 177 -10.58 -17.41 -29.50
C ASN A 177 -9.39 -16.61 -28.95
N TYR A 178 -9.31 -16.33 -27.65
CA TYR A 178 -8.27 -15.48 -27.08
C TYR A 178 -7.53 -16.14 -25.92
N PHE A 179 -8.23 -16.60 -24.88
CA PHE A 179 -7.60 -17.15 -23.69
C PHE A 179 -6.80 -18.43 -23.98
N LEU A 180 -7.43 -19.44 -24.59
CA LEU A 180 -6.76 -20.71 -24.92
C LEU A 180 -5.68 -20.56 -26.02
N ARG A 181 -5.76 -19.48 -26.79
CA ARG A 181 -4.81 -19.18 -27.87
C ARG A 181 -3.74 -18.17 -27.44
N GLU A 182 -3.72 -17.80 -26.16
CA GLU A 182 -2.79 -16.84 -25.56
C GLU A 182 -2.68 -15.54 -26.37
N SER A 183 -3.80 -15.13 -26.98
CA SER A 183 -3.85 -14.01 -27.92
C SER A 183 -4.47 -12.78 -27.24
N PRO A 184 -3.79 -11.62 -27.25
CA PRO A 184 -4.30 -10.42 -26.57
C PRO A 184 -5.52 -9.86 -27.30
N VAL A 185 -6.47 -9.33 -26.53
CA VAL A 185 -7.67 -8.65 -27.04
C VAL A 185 -8.05 -7.49 -26.13
N ILE A 186 -8.55 -6.40 -26.71
CA ILE A 186 -9.11 -5.27 -25.98
C ILE A 186 -10.64 -5.42 -25.92
N ILE A 187 -11.17 -5.59 -24.71
CA ILE A 187 -12.62 -5.68 -24.47
C ILE A 187 -13.18 -4.28 -24.23
N SER A 188 -13.97 -3.78 -25.18
CA SER A 188 -14.64 -2.47 -25.08
C SER A 188 -16.01 -2.60 -24.43
N GLY A 189 -16.46 -1.57 -23.71
CA GLY A 189 -17.79 -1.52 -23.11
C GLY A 189 -17.92 -2.23 -21.76
N ALA A 190 -17.00 -3.14 -21.41
CA ALA A 190 -17.11 -4.00 -20.23
C ALA A 190 -17.13 -3.24 -18.90
N ILE A 191 -16.38 -2.13 -18.81
CA ILE A 191 -16.20 -1.36 -17.57
C ILE A 191 -16.86 0.02 -17.63
N ASP A 192 -17.71 0.26 -18.64
CA ASP A 192 -18.30 1.57 -18.92
C ASP A 192 -19.21 2.06 -17.79
N HIS A 193 -19.81 1.13 -17.06
CA HIS A 193 -20.68 1.39 -15.92
C HIS A 193 -19.91 1.54 -14.60
N TRP A 194 -18.58 1.36 -14.58
CA TRP A 194 -17.82 1.44 -13.34
C TRP A 194 -17.81 2.86 -12.77
N PRO A 195 -18.12 3.06 -11.47
CA PRO A 195 -18.06 4.37 -10.83
C PRO A 195 -16.70 5.05 -10.95
N ALA A 196 -15.61 4.28 -11.09
CA ALA A 196 -14.25 4.78 -11.30
C ALA A 196 -14.16 5.74 -12.51
N ARG A 197 -14.95 5.52 -13.57
CA ARG A 197 -14.93 6.37 -14.78
C ARG A 197 -15.37 7.81 -14.54
N THR A 198 -16.13 8.06 -13.47
CA THR A 198 -16.59 9.40 -13.08
C THR A 198 -15.90 9.87 -11.81
N LYS A 199 -15.87 9.04 -10.76
CA LYS A 199 -15.35 9.43 -9.44
C LYS A 199 -13.85 9.65 -9.41
N TRP A 200 -13.04 8.84 -10.11
CA TRP A 200 -11.58 8.94 -10.01
C TRP A 200 -10.96 10.06 -10.85
N LYS A 201 -11.78 10.71 -11.71
CA LYS A 201 -11.38 11.95 -12.40
C LYS A 201 -11.32 13.15 -11.44
N ASP A 202 -12.03 13.06 -10.32
CA ASP A 202 -12.01 14.08 -9.29
C ASP A 202 -10.85 13.80 -8.31
N ILE A 203 -9.80 14.63 -8.39
CA ILE A 203 -8.65 14.51 -7.48
C ILE A 203 -9.06 14.75 -6.01
N LYS A 204 -10.09 15.57 -5.75
CA LYS A 204 -10.62 15.80 -4.39
C LYS A 204 -11.24 14.53 -3.84
N TYR A 205 -11.91 13.76 -4.69
CA TYR A 205 -12.43 12.45 -4.33
C TYR A 205 -11.28 11.51 -3.93
N LEU A 206 -10.21 11.42 -4.73
CA LEU A 206 -9.06 10.57 -4.41
C LEU A 206 -8.34 11.02 -3.12
N LYS A 207 -8.09 12.32 -2.96
CA LYS A 207 -7.50 12.90 -1.73
C LYS A 207 -8.37 12.61 -0.51
N LYS A 208 -9.70 12.72 -0.64
CA LYS A 208 -10.62 12.42 0.46
C LYS A 208 -10.61 10.94 0.86
N ILE A 209 -10.54 10.03 -0.10
CA ILE A 209 -10.64 8.58 0.17
C ILE A 209 -9.29 7.98 0.59
N ALA A 210 -8.18 8.46 0.01
CA ALA A 210 -6.87 7.83 0.15
C ALA A 210 -5.70 8.82 0.35
N GLY A 211 -5.94 10.13 0.49
CA GLY A 211 -4.87 11.14 0.55
C GLY A 211 -3.92 11.00 1.74
N ASP A 212 -4.41 10.48 2.87
CA ASP A 212 -3.60 10.25 4.07
C ASP A 212 -2.88 8.89 4.07
N ARG A 213 -2.99 8.12 2.98
CA ARG A 213 -2.45 6.76 2.89
C ARG A 213 -1.04 6.76 2.32
N THR A 214 -0.18 5.94 2.91
CA THR A 214 1.16 5.69 2.38
C THR A 214 1.06 4.68 1.25
N VAL A 215 1.64 5.03 0.10
CA VAL A 215 1.71 4.17 -1.08
C VAL A 215 3.14 4.08 -1.57
N PRO A 216 3.59 2.91 -2.05
CA PRO A 216 4.89 2.79 -2.71
C PRO A 216 4.85 3.55 -4.04
N VAL A 217 5.90 4.33 -4.33
CA VAL A 217 6.05 5.06 -5.59
C VAL A 217 7.31 4.55 -6.28
N GLU A 218 7.13 3.93 -7.44
CA GLU A 218 8.25 3.51 -8.29
C GLU A 218 8.84 4.73 -9.02
N VAL A 219 10.11 5.01 -8.76
CA VAL A 219 10.85 6.07 -9.46
C VAL A 219 11.83 5.42 -10.42
N ASN A 220 11.40 5.22 -11.66
CA ASN A 220 12.23 4.64 -12.70
C ASN A 220 12.95 5.75 -13.49
N ALA A 221 14.24 5.99 -13.19
CA ALA A 221 15.08 6.90 -13.97
C ALA A 221 15.45 6.35 -15.37
N SER A 222 15.25 5.04 -15.60
CA SER A 222 15.80 4.30 -16.74
C SER A 222 14.99 4.35 -18.04
N LEU A 223 13.96 5.20 -18.15
CA LEU A 223 13.38 5.56 -19.46
C LEU A 223 14.19 6.66 -20.17
N TYR A 224 15.22 7.25 -19.52
CA TYR A 224 15.98 8.37 -20.08
C TYR A 224 17.36 8.01 -20.70
N ASN A 225 17.92 6.81 -20.47
CA ASN A 225 19.29 6.49 -20.91
C ASN A 225 19.46 5.02 -21.33
N ARG A 226 18.84 4.62 -22.45
CA ARG A 226 19.35 3.52 -23.28
C ARG A 226 19.40 3.98 -24.73
N CYS A 227 20.42 4.79 -25.03
CA CYS A 227 20.98 4.93 -26.36
C CYS A 227 21.93 3.76 -26.62
#